data_AF-A0A7X6X361-F1
#
_entry.id   AF-A0A7X6X361-F1
#
_cell.length_a   1.000
_cell.length_b   1.000
_cell.length_c   1.000
_cell.angle_alpha   90.00
_cell.angle_beta   90.00
_cell.angle_gamma   90.00
#
_symmetry.space_group_name_H-M   'P 1'
#
loop_
_entity.id
_entity.type
_entity.pdbx_description
1 polymer ?
#
loop_
_entity_poly.entity_id
_entity_poly.type
_entity_poly.pdbx_seq_one_letter_code
_entity_poly.pdbx_strand_id
1 'polypeptide(L)'
;MLLVIFIYITVLSFIIFTLVKVWKYATMPMHSRWELYPVPKEAGRGEYGGSYYEETLWWEKPRKISLVGELKEMLKEMLFIKNLFNNQRPLWWLSYALHLGIYLLGAWAILLFVGAITELAGLPITVGSTVNAHWWAVLIHYLTLCTGALGAILVAFGSGSLFCKRIFDASLQRYTSPQEYFNLLLIFSVVATGILIWTGDPLFILARERMRL
;
A
#
# COMPACT_ATOMS: atom_id res chain seq x y z
N MET A 1 -14.04 -5.03 26.29
CA MET A 1 -15.25 -5.43 25.56
C MET A 1 -15.66 -4.42 24.49
N LEU A 2 -15.85 -3.13 24.83
CA LEU A 2 -16.19 -2.10 23.83
C LEU A 2 -15.20 -2.02 22.65
N LEU A 3 -13.89 -1.97 22.92
CA LEU A 3 -12.86 -1.94 21.86
C LEU A 3 -12.93 -3.16 20.92
N VAL A 4 -13.17 -4.34 21.47
CA VAL A 4 -13.29 -5.58 20.70
C VAL A 4 -14.51 -5.53 19.77
N ILE A 5 -15.65 -5.10 20.30
CA ILE A 5 -16.88 -4.90 19.50
C ILE A 5 -16.63 -3.88 18.39
N PHE A 6 -15.96 -2.77 18.71
CA PHE A 6 -15.64 -1.73 17.73
C PHE A 6 -14.72 -2.24 16.61
N ILE A 7 -13.71 -3.06 16.94
CA ILE A 7 -12.84 -3.70 15.94
C ILE A 7 -13.66 -4.59 15.00
N TYR A 8 -14.54 -5.44 15.53
CA TYR A 8 -15.40 -6.29 14.72
C TYR A 8 -16.34 -5.49 13.81
N ILE A 9 -16.97 -4.43 14.34
CA ILE A 9 -17.82 -3.52 13.54
C ILE A 9 -16.99 -2.86 12.44
N THR A 10 -15.77 -2.42 12.72
CA THR A 10 -14.90 -1.76 11.75
C THR A 10 -14.51 -2.71 10.61
N VAL A 11 -14.09 -3.93 10.95
CA VAL A 11 -13.72 -4.96 9.95
C VAL A 11 -14.94 -5.34 9.11
N LEU A 12 -16.10 -5.56 9.74
CA LEU A 12 -17.33 -5.89 9.03
C LEU A 12 -17.75 -4.76 8.09
N SER A 13 -17.72 -3.51 8.57
CA SER A 13 -18.04 -2.32 7.77
C SER A 13 -17.09 -2.21 6.58
N PHE A 14 -15.78 -2.38 6.80
CA PHE A 14 -14.78 -2.37 5.73
C PHE A 14 -15.09 -3.40 4.63
N ILE A 15 -15.43 -4.64 5.02
CA ILE A 15 -15.80 -5.71 4.07
C ILE A 15 -17.07 -5.33 3.32
N ILE A 16 -18.14 -4.95 4.02
CA ILE A 16 -19.44 -4.60 3.41
C ILE A 16 -19.28 -3.44 2.42
N PHE A 17 -18.67 -2.32 2.84
CA PHE A 17 -18.52 -1.15 1.96
C PHE A 17 -17.62 -1.44 0.77
N THR A 18 -16.59 -2.29 0.93
CA THR A 18 -15.74 -2.72 -0.17
C THR A 18 -16.54 -3.56 -1.17
N LEU A 19 -17.30 -4.54 -0.72
CA LEU A 19 -18.13 -5.39 -1.58
C LEU A 19 -19.21 -4.58 -2.32
N VAL A 20 -19.88 -3.67 -1.62
CA VAL A 20 -20.86 -2.76 -2.24
C VAL A 20 -20.21 -1.92 -3.35
N LYS A 21 -19.00 -1.41 -3.10
CA LYS A 21 -18.27 -0.60 -4.09
C LYS A 21 -17.83 -1.45 -5.28
N VAL A 22 -17.31 -2.65 -5.04
CA VAL A 22 -16.93 -3.61 -6.11
C VAL A 22 -18.15 -3.98 -6.95
N TRP A 23 -19.27 -4.31 -6.31
CA TRP A 23 -20.53 -4.63 -6.99
C TRP A 23 -21.02 -3.46 -7.84
N LYS A 24 -21.02 -2.24 -7.28
CA LYS A 24 -21.39 -1.03 -8.00
C LYS A 24 -20.54 -0.83 -9.26
N TYR A 25 -19.22 -1.01 -9.18
CA TYR A 25 -18.34 -0.86 -10.35
C TYR A 25 -18.51 -2.00 -11.37
N ALA A 26 -18.74 -3.22 -10.90
CA ALA A 26 -18.96 -4.37 -11.78
C ALA A 26 -20.23 -4.23 -12.63
N THR A 27 -21.28 -3.63 -12.05
CA THR A 27 -22.60 -3.42 -12.70
C THR A 27 -22.72 -2.10 -13.46
N MET A 28 -21.67 -1.26 -13.51
CA MET A 28 -21.72 -0.01 -14.29
C MET A 28 -21.93 -0.29 -15.79
N PRO A 29 -22.79 0.49 -16.46
CA PRO A 29 -23.02 0.37 -17.90
C PRO A 29 -21.73 0.61 -18.68
N MET A 30 -21.63 0.04 -19.89
CA MET A 30 -20.40 0.04 -20.69
C MET A 30 -19.81 1.43 -20.92
N HIS A 31 -20.66 2.44 -21.11
CA HIS A 31 -20.20 3.83 -21.30
C HIS A 31 -19.55 4.45 -20.05
N SER A 32 -19.79 3.89 -18.87
CA SER A 32 -19.14 4.27 -17.60
C SER A 32 -17.99 3.33 -17.23
N ARG A 33 -17.75 2.27 -18.00
CA ARG A 33 -16.62 1.36 -17.81
C ARG A 33 -15.37 1.97 -18.46
N TRP A 34 -14.21 1.72 -17.86
CA TRP A 34 -12.89 2.20 -18.28
C TRP A 34 -12.38 1.60 -19.61
N GLU A 35 -13.25 1.41 -20.60
CA GLU A 35 -12.89 0.93 -21.94
C GLU A 35 -12.27 2.05 -22.82
N LEU A 36 -12.31 3.30 -22.36
CA LEU A 36 -11.70 4.47 -23.02
C LEU A 36 -10.17 4.50 -22.93
N TYR A 37 -9.56 3.66 -22.09
CA TYR A 37 -8.09 3.52 -21.99
C TYR A 37 -7.69 2.04 -22.10
N PRO A 38 -7.99 1.36 -23.22
CA PRO A 38 -7.80 -0.08 -23.37
C PRO A 38 -6.32 -0.48 -23.48
N VAL A 39 -5.42 0.48 -23.57
CA VAL A 39 -4.01 0.35 -23.90
C VAL A 39 -3.27 -0.78 -23.16
N PRO A 40 -3.42 -0.98 -21.83
CA PRO A 40 -2.73 -2.08 -21.15
C PRO A 40 -3.31 -3.47 -21.47
N LYS A 41 -4.57 -3.53 -21.93
CA LYS A 41 -5.30 -4.77 -22.26
C LYS A 41 -5.08 -5.24 -23.69
N GLU A 42 -4.63 -4.37 -24.60
CA GLU A 42 -4.51 -4.71 -26.02
C GLU A 42 -3.27 -5.56 -26.31
N ALA A 43 -3.48 -6.78 -26.82
CA ALA A 43 -2.40 -7.73 -27.09
C ALA A 43 -1.49 -7.22 -28.23
N GLY A 44 -0.19 -7.07 -27.94
CA GLY A 44 0.82 -6.65 -28.92
C GLY A 44 0.86 -5.15 -29.23
N ARG A 45 -0.04 -4.34 -28.64
CA ARG A 45 -0.14 -2.89 -28.89
C ARG A 45 0.11 -2.02 -27.64
N GLY A 46 0.22 -2.65 -26.47
CA GLY A 46 0.47 -1.95 -25.21
C GLY A 46 1.83 -1.24 -25.10
N GLU A 47 2.82 -1.55 -25.97
CA GLU A 47 4.15 -0.93 -25.91
C GLU A 47 4.15 0.54 -26.34
N TYR A 48 3.41 0.87 -27.39
CA TYR A 48 3.38 2.22 -27.97
C TYR A 48 2.10 2.99 -27.63
N GLY A 49 1.19 2.38 -26.85
CA GLY A 49 -0.03 3.05 -26.42
C GLY A 49 -1.24 2.78 -27.31
N GLY A 50 -1.22 1.75 -28.15
CA GLY A 50 -2.20 1.58 -29.21
C GLY A 50 -3.53 0.97 -28.79
N SER A 51 -4.58 1.26 -29.56
CA SER A 51 -5.93 0.70 -29.40
C SER A 51 -6.32 -0.20 -30.57
N TYR A 52 -7.28 -1.10 -30.36
CA TYR A 52 -7.90 -1.87 -31.45
C TYR A 52 -8.57 -0.97 -32.50
N TYR A 53 -8.88 0.29 -32.18
CA TYR A 53 -9.39 1.29 -33.13
C TYR A 53 -8.41 1.64 -34.25
N GLU A 54 -7.12 1.33 -34.11
CA GLU A 54 -6.11 1.54 -35.16
C GLU A 54 -6.26 0.54 -36.31
N GLU A 55 -6.95 -0.57 -36.06
CA GLU A 55 -7.13 -1.61 -37.04
C GLU A 55 -8.30 -1.29 -37.98
N THR A 56 -8.08 -1.41 -39.29
CA THR A 56 -9.16 -1.25 -40.27
C THR A 56 -10.20 -2.36 -40.10
N LEU A 57 -11.48 -1.96 -40.22
CA LEU A 57 -12.64 -2.84 -40.00
C LEU A 57 -12.57 -3.55 -38.63
N TRP A 58 -12.10 -2.84 -37.59
CA TRP A 58 -11.94 -3.41 -36.24
C TRP A 58 -13.22 -4.03 -35.68
N TRP A 59 -14.40 -3.56 -36.10
CA TRP A 59 -15.71 -4.08 -35.68
C TRP A 59 -16.02 -5.49 -36.19
N GLU A 60 -15.31 -5.98 -37.22
CA GLU A 60 -15.47 -7.34 -37.76
C GLU A 60 -14.52 -8.34 -37.10
N LYS A 61 -13.56 -7.88 -36.29
CA LYS A 61 -12.46 -8.69 -35.78
C LYS A 61 -12.65 -9.01 -34.29
N PRO A 62 -12.32 -10.24 -33.84
CA PRO A 62 -12.39 -10.58 -32.42
C PRO A 62 -11.32 -9.80 -31.65
N ARG A 63 -11.72 -9.21 -30.52
CA ARG A 63 -10.81 -8.47 -29.64
C ARG A 63 -9.79 -9.43 -29.01
N LYS A 64 -8.50 -9.10 -29.13
CA LYS A 64 -7.39 -9.85 -28.50
C LYS A 64 -6.93 -9.11 -27.23
N ILE A 65 -7.25 -9.69 -26.07
CA ILE A 65 -6.86 -9.14 -24.77
C ILE A 65 -5.65 -9.88 -24.19
N SER A 66 -4.76 -9.14 -23.52
CA SER A 66 -3.62 -9.69 -22.78
C SER A 66 -3.77 -9.41 -21.29
N LEU A 67 -4.20 -10.42 -20.52
CA LEU A 67 -4.30 -10.31 -19.06
C LEU A 67 -2.94 -10.13 -18.39
N VAL A 68 -1.90 -10.75 -18.96
CA VAL A 68 -0.52 -10.66 -18.43
C VAL A 68 0.04 -9.25 -18.64
N GLY A 69 -0.22 -8.64 -19.80
CA GLY A 69 0.18 -7.25 -20.08
C GLY A 69 -0.50 -6.26 -19.15
N GLU A 70 -1.81 -6.43 -18.95
CA GLU A 70 -2.59 -5.62 -18.02
C GLU A 70 -2.05 -5.73 -16.59
N LEU A 71 -1.87 -6.95 -16.08
CA LEU A 71 -1.37 -7.17 -14.73
C LEU A 71 0.03 -6.57 -14.55
N LYS A 72 0.91 -6.72 -15.54
CA LYS A 72 2.27 -6.19 -15.50
C LYS A 72 2.29 -4.66 -15.44
N GLU A 73 1.50 -3.97 -16.27
CA GLU A 73 1.44 -2.50 -16.25
C GLU A 73 0.74 -1.98 -14.99
N MET A 74 -0.33 -2.64 -14.53
CA MET A 74 -0.97 -2.32 -13.26
C MET A 74 0.00 -2.47 -12.08
N LEU A 75 0.78 -3.55 -12.03
CA LEU A 75 1.79 -3.77 -10.99
C LEU A 75 2.89 -2.71 -11.03
N LYS A 76 3.35 -2.32 -12.22
CA LYS A 76 4.33 -1.23 -12.35
C LYS A 76 3.76 0.10 -11.86
N GLU A 77 2.51 0.41 -12.21
CA GLU A 77 1.87 1.64 -11.75
C GLU A 77 1.63 1.63 -10.24
N MET A 78 1.19 0.49 -9.70
CA MET A 78 1.00 0.32 -8.25
C MET A 78 2.32 0.48 -7.51
N LEU A 79 3.35 -0.29 -7.87
CA LEU A 79 4.61 -0.33 -7.12
C LEU A 79 5.48 0.92 -7.31
N PHE A 80 5.53 1.47 -8.52
CA PHE A 80 6.46 2.57 -8.85
C PHE A 80 5.79 3.91 -9.14
N ILE A 81 4.45 3.96 -9.28
CA ILE A 81 3.71 5.17 -9.64
C ILE A 81 4.33 5.81 -10.90
N LYS A 82 4.53 4.98 -11.92
CA LYS A 82 5.29 5.30 -13.14
C LYS A 82 4.74 6.54 -13.84
N ASN A 83 3.42 6.69 -13.93
CA ASN A 83 2.84 7.87 -14.57
C ASN A 83 3.20 9.17 -13.84
N LEU A 84 3.22 9.14 -12.51
CA LEU A 84 3.61 10.32 -11.73
C LEU A 84 5.11 10.61 -11.89
N PHE A 85 5.94 9.58 -12.02
CA PHE A 85 7.37 9.75 -12.32
C PHE A 85 7.58 10.43 -13.67
N ASN A 86 6.83 10.02 -14.69
CA ASN A 86 6.96 10.58 -16.04
C ASN A 86 6.40 12.00 -16.15
N ASN A 87 5.26 12.27 -15.51
CA ASN A 87 4.52 13.52 -15.71
C ASN A 87 4.79 14.58 -14.64
N GLN A 88 5.14 14.20 -13.41
CA GLN A 88 5.35 15.12 -12.29
C GLN A 88 6.43 14.63 -11.30
N ARG A 89 7.68 14.57 -11.78
CA ARG A 89 8.86 14.16 -10.99
C ARG A 89 8.97 14.77 -9.58
N PRO A 90 8.70 16.08 -9.37
CA PRO A 90 8.81 16.66 -8.03
C PRO A 90 7.76 16.13 -7.05
N LEU A 91 6.58 15.73 -7.52
CA LEU A 91 5.54 15.13 -6.68
C LEU A 91 5.77 13.62 -6.48
N TRP A 92 6.48 12.99 -7.41
CA TRP A 92 6.82 11.57 -7.34
C TRP A 92 7.65 11.24 -6.11
N TRP A 93 8.71 12.00 -5.79
CA TRP A 93 9.55 11.69 -4.62
C TRP A 93 8.78 11.64 -3.30
N LEU A 94 7.84 12.58 -3.11
CA LEU A 94 7.01 12.63 -1.90
C LEU A 94 5.97 11.50 -1.87
N SER A 95 5.34 11.23 -3.02
CA SER A 95 4.34 10.17 -3.14
C SER A 95 4.96 8.78 -3.02
N TYR A 96 6.12 8.58 -3.64
CA TYR A 96 6.86 7.32 -3.60
C TYR A 96 7.45 7.08 -2.21
N ALA A 97 7.93 8.10 -1.50
CA ALA A 97 8.33 7.96 -0.09
C ALA A 97 7.16 7.41 0.77
N LEU A 98 5.95 7.96 0.61
CA LEU A 98 4.76 7.46 1.30
C LEU A 98 4.47 5.98 0.93
N HIS A 99 4.44 5.64 -0.36
CA HIS A 99 4.08 4.29 -0.81
C HIS A 99 5.14 3.25 -0.43
N LEU A 100 6.42 3.56 -0.64
CA LEU A 100 7.53 2.72 -0.20
C LEU A 100 7.47 2.47 1.30
N GLY A 101 7.17 3.52 2.09
CA GLY A 101 6.97 3.38 3.52
C GLY A 101 5.83 2.42 3.87
N ILE A 102 4.68 2.53 3.20
CA ILE A 102 3.54 1.61 3.40
C ILE A 102 3.92 0.17 3.03
N TYR A 103 4.67 -0.04 1.94
CA TYR A 103 5.15 -1.38 1.56
C TYR A 103 6.10 -1.97 2.61
N LEU A 104 7.00 -1.16 3.16
CA LEU A 104 7.90 -1.59 4.24
C LEU A 104 7.15 -1.90 5.53
N LEU A 105 6.12 -1.12 5.88
CA LEU A 105 5.26 -1.41 7.04
C LEU A 105 4.41 -2.68 6.82
N GLY A 106 3.95 -2.94 5.60
CA GLY A 106 3.29 -4.19 5.24
C GLY A 106 4.23 -5.39 5.37
N ALA A 107 5.46 -5.27 4.85
CA ALA A 107 6.50 -6.29 5.02
C ALA A 107 6.87 -6.50 6.49
N TRP A 108 6.96 -5.43 7.28
CA TRP A 108 7.18 -5.47 8.72
C TRP A 108 6.07 -6.24 9.46
N ALA A 109 4.79 -6.02 9.13
CA ALA A 109 3.68 -6.76 9.72
C ALA A 109 3.77 -8.26 9.40
N ILE A 110 4.13 -8.62 8.16
CA ILE A 110 4.37 -10.02 7.76
C ILE A 110 5.55 -10.61 8.54
N LEU A 111 6.66 -9.86 8.69
CA LEU A 111 7.83 -10.31 9.45
C LEU A 111 7.53 -10.53 10.93
N LEU A 112 6.70 -9.68 11.54
CA LEU A 112 6.23 -9.91 12.91
C LEU A 112 5.39 -11.20 13.01
N PHE A 113 4.55 -11.47 12.01
CA PHE A 113 3.74 -12.69 11.99
C PHE A 113 4.61 -13.95 11.82
N VAL A 114 5.55 -13.93 10.89
CA VAL A 114 6.58 -14.99 10.73
C VAL A 114 7.39 -15.15 12.02
N GLY A 115 7.69 -14.04 12.69
CA GLY A 115 8.38 -14.04 13.97
C GLY A 115 7.58 -14.76 15.05
N ALA A 116 6.28 -14.46 15.18
CA ALA A 116 5.39 -15.13 16.12
C ALA A 116 5.30 -16.65 15.86
N ILE A 117 5.21 -17.07 14.59
CA ILE A 117 5.23 -18.50 14.22
C ILE A 117 6.55 -19.16 14.61
N THR A 118 7.68 -18.49 14.37
CA THR A 118 9.02 -19.00 14.72
C THR A 118 9.15 -19.21 16.24
N GLU A 119 8.58 -18.30 17.03
CA GLU A 119 8.58 -18.40 18.48
C GLU A 119 7.65 -19.51 18.98
N LEU A 120 6.49 -19.70 18.35
CA LEU A 120 5.60 -20.85 18.62
C LEU A 120 6.24 -22.19 18.25
N ALA A 121 7.10 -22.22 17.23
CA ALA A 121 7.87 -23.41 16.84
C ALA A 121 9.03 -23.74 17.79
N GLY A 122 9.22 -22.96 18.86
CA GLY A 122 10.22 -23.21 19.90
C GLY A 122 11.56 -22.50 19.69
N LEU A 123 11.67 -21.60 18.69
CA LEU A 123 12.85 -20.76 18.47
C LEU A 123 12.58 -19.32 18.92
N PRO A 124 12.84 -18.97 20.20
CA PRO A 124 12.64 -17.60 20.66
C PRO A 124 13.56 -16.65 19.89
N ILE A 125 13.02 -15.55 19.37
CA ILE A 125 13.81 -14.58 18.59
C ILE A 125 14.68 -13.74 19.51
N THR A 126 14.12 -13.36 20.67
CA THR A 126 14.81 -12.66 21.74
C THR A 126 14.79 -13.50 23.01
N VAL A 127 15.95 -13.62 23.66
CA VAL A 127 16.10 -14.21 25.00
C VAL A 127 16.50 -13.08 25.94
N GLY A 128 15.55 -12.64 26.77
CA GLY A 128 15.70 -11.41 27.56
C GLY A 128 15.89 -10.19 26.66
N SER A 129 16.97 -9.44 26.89
CA SER A 129 17.37 -8.26 26.10
C SER A 129 18.33 -8.58 24.94
N THR A 130 18.63 -9.86 24.70
CA THR A 130 19.58 -10.29 23.67
C THR A 130 18.89 -11.08 22.56
N VAL A 131 19.42 -10.97 21.34
CA VAL A 131 18.94 -11.73 20.18
C VAL A 131 19.48 -13.16 20.26
N ASN A 132 18.65 -14.15 19.95
CA ASN A 132 19.07 -15.55 19.89
C ASN A 132 20.20 -15.72 18.84
N ALA A 133 21.22 -16.52 19.16
CA ALA A 133 22.38 -16.75 18.30
C ALA A 133 22.04 -17.47 16.97
N HIS A 134 20.86 -18.08 16.86
CA HIS A 134 20.44 -18.74 15.64
C HIS A 134 20.28 -17.73 14.48
N TRP A 135 20.94 -17.98 13.35
CA TRP A 135 20.99 -17.08 12.19
C TRP A 135 19.61 -16.62 11.70
N TRP A 136 18.61 -17.51 11.73
CA TRP A 136 17.22 -17.18 11.35
C TRP A 136 16.57 -16.15 12.28
N ALA A 137 16.78 -16.29 13.60
CA ALA A 137 16.25 -15.35 14.59
C ALA A 137 16.91 -13.97 14.44
N VAL A 138 18.23 -13.96 14.22
CA VAL A 138 19.00 -12.75 13.91
C VAL A 138 18.46 -12.06 12.65
N LEU A 139 18.25 -12.82 11.57
CA LEU A 139 17.73 -12.32 10.31
C LEU A 139 16.35 -11.66 10.47
N ILE A 140 15.39 -12.37 11.08
CA ILE A 140 14.04 -11.83 11.31
C ILE A 140 14.11 -10.58 12.18
N HIS A 141 14.90 -10.60 13.25
CA HIS A 141 15.01 -9.48 14.18
C HIS A 141 15.48 -8.20 13.48
N TYR A 142 16.60 -8.27 12.77
CA TYR A 142 17.15 -7.09 12.09
C TYR A 142 16.32 -6.66 10.88
N LEU A 143 15.76 -7.61 10.12
CA LEU A 143 14.84 -7.25 9.04
C LEU A 143 13.61 -6.51 9.59
N THR A 144 13.00 -7.03 10.66
CA THR A 144 11.86 -6.38 11.33
C THR A 144 12.23 -4.98 11.80
N LEU A 145 13.40 -4.82 12.42
CA LEU A 145 13.87 -3.51 12.89
C LEU A 145 14.05 -2.53 11.72
N CYS A 146 14.76 -2.96 10.66
CA CYS A 146 15.03 -2.12 9.50
C CYS A 146 13.75 -1.74 8.74
N THR A 147 12.89 -2.70 8.44
CA THR A 147 11.65 -2.43 7.69
C THR A 147 10.66 -1.60 8.50
N GLY A 148 10.55 -1.86 9.81
CA GLY A 148 9.69 -1.08 10.71
C GLY A 148 10.17 0.37 10.84
N ALA A 149 11.46 0.57 11.12
CA ALA A 149 12.07 1.88 11.28
C ALA A 149 11.99 2.72 9.99
N LEU A 150 12.50 2.17 8.88
CA LEU A 150 12.50 2.85 7.59
C LEU A 150 11.09 3.08 7.09
N GLY A 151 10.20 2.09 7.25
CA GLY A 151 8.79 2.21 6.89
C GLY A 151 8.09 3.34 7.63
N ALA A 152 8.23 3.41 8.95
CA ALA A 152 7.61 4.45 9.77
C ALA A 152 8.13 5.85 9.42
N ILE A 153 9.46 6.01 9.26
CA ILE A 153 10.07 7.29 8.90
C ILE A 153 9.59 7.74 7.52
N LEU A 154 9.59 6.84 6.53
CA LEU A 154 9.18 7.15 5.16
C LEU A 154 7.70 7.50 5.06
N VAL A 155 6.82 6.77 5.76
CA VAL A 155 5.39 7.12 5.78
C VAL A 155 5.17 8.46 6.47
N ALA A 156 5.78 8.70 7.64
CA ALA A 156 5.63 9.97 8.35
C ALA A 156 6.10 11.16 7.51
N PHE A 157 7.28 11.02 6.89
CA PHE A 157 7.82 12.04 6.00
C PHE A 157 6.95 12.23 4.75
N GLY A 158 6.53 11.15 4.10
CA GLY A 158 5.71 11.18 2.89
C GLY A 158 4.33 11.78 3.13
N SER A 159 3.61 11.32 4.16
CA SER A 159 2.27 11.83 4.48
C SER A 159 2.32 13.28 4.96
N GLY A 160 3.28 13.65 5.81
CA GLY A 160 3.46 15.03 6.28
C GLY A 160 3.83 15.98 5.14
N SER A 161 4.78 15.61 4.29
CA SER A 161 5.21 16.44 3.16
C SER A 161 4.10 16.60 2.12
N LEU A 162 3.33 15.54 1.81
CA LEU A 162 2.20 15.64 0.89
C LEU A 162 1.07 16.49 1.47
N PHE A 163 0.81 16.40 2.77
CA PHE A 163 -0.18 17.22 3.46
C PHE A 163 0.21 18.71 3.38
N CYS A 164 1.45 19.05 3.75
CA CYS A 164 1.98 20.40 3.62
C CYS A 164 1.91 20.89 2.16
N LYS A 165 2.30 20.06 1.20
CA LYS A 165 2.26 20.43 -0.22
C LYS A 165 0.84 20.73 -0.70
N ARG A 166 -0.17 19.97 -0.26
CA ARG A 166 -1.58 20.25 -0.58
C ARG A 166 -2.09 21.53 0.09
N ILE A 167 -1.57 21.90 1.26
CA ILE A 167 -1.93 23.15 1.94
C ILE A 167 -1.24 24.36 1.31
N PHE A 168 -0.02 24.25 0.80
CA PHE A 168 0.72 25.41 0.29
C PHE A 168 0.62 25.60 -1.22
N ASP A 169 0.33 24.54 -1.97
CA ASP A 169 0.23 24.60 -3.43
C ASP A 169 -1.21 24.90 -3.87
N ALA A 170 -1.47 26.16 -4.26
CA ALA A 170 -2.77 26.62 -4.73
C ALA A 170 -3.29 25.85 -5.95
N SER A 171 -2.40 25.23 -6.75
CA SER A 171 -2.83 24.40 -7.87
C SER A 171 -3.46 23.10 -7.36
N LEU A 172 -2.85 22.44 -6.37
CA LEU A 172 -3.33 21.17 -5.81
C LEU A 172 -4.57 21.35 -4.94
N GLN A 173 -4.68 22.47 -4.22
CA GLN A 173 -5.84 22.75 -3.37
C GLN A 173 -7.15 22.67 -4.14
N ARG A 174 -7.19 23.15 -5.38
CA ARG A 174 -8.40 23.19 -6.23
C ARG A 174 -8.89 21.80 -6.65
N TYR A 175 -7.99 20.82 -6.67
CA TYR A 175 -8.28 19.43 -7.08
C TYR A 175 -8.33 18.46 -5.89
N THR A 176 -8.11 18.95 -4.66
CA THR A 176 -8.08 18.11 -3.45
C THR A 176 -9.42 18.23 -2.74
N SER A 177 -10.10 17.11 -2.50
CA SER A 177 -11.31 17.10 -1.69
C SER A 177 -10.97 17.09 -0.18
N PRO A 178 -11.91 17.46 0.69
CA PRO A 178 -11.70 17.39 2.15
C PRO A 178 -11.32 15.99 2.64
N GLN A 179 -11.77 14.94 1.94
CA GLN A 179 -11.46 13.56 2.29
C GLN A 179 -9.97 13.25 2.16
N GLU A 180 -9.26 13.76 1.14
CA GLU A 180 -7.82 13.50 1.00
C GLU A 180 -7.00 14.14 2.11
N TYR A 181 -7.38 15.33 2.59
CA TYR A 181 -6.74 15.95 3.75
C TYR A 181 -6.93 15.10 5.00
N PHE A 182 -8.16 14.65 5.25
CA PHE A 182 -8.45 13.77 6.38
C PHE A 182 -7.66 12.47 6.32
N ASN A 183 -7.61 11.82 5.15
CA ASN A 183 -6.87 10.57 4.96
C ASN A 183 -5.37 10.74 5.21
N LEU A 184 -4.75 11.79 4.65
CA LEU A 184 -3.32 12.05 4.86
C LEU A 184 -2.99 12.37 6.32
N LEU A 185 -3.83 13.18 6.97
CA LEU A 185 -3.68 13.50 8.38
C LEU A 185 -3.85 12.25 9.26
N LEU A 186 -4.81 11.39 8.94
CA LEU A 186 -5.04 10.14 9.67
C LEU A 186 -3.85 9.19 9.55
N ILE A 187 -3.33 8.98 8.33
CA ILE A 187 -2.13 8.15 8.09
C ILE A 187 -0.94 8.71 8.89
N PHE A 188 -0.71 10.02 8.82
CA PHE A 188 0.36 10.67 9.59
C PHE A 188 0.18 10.45 11.10
N SER A 189 -1.04 10.62 11.62
CA SER A 189 -1.34 10.48 13.05
C SER A 189 -1.11 9.04 13.54
N VAL A 190 -1.54 8.04 12.76
CA VAL A 190 -1.33 6.62 13.08
C VAL A 190 0.17 6.29 13.12
N VAL A 191 0.95 6.77 12.15
CA VAL A 191 2.39 6.49 12.14
C VAL A 191 3.14 7.29 13.20
N ALA A 192 2.77 8.54 13.46
CA ALA A 192 3.36 9.36 14.52
C ALA A 192 3.13 8.71 15.90
N THR A 193 1.91 8.27 16.18
CA THR A 193 1.61 7.52 17.42
C THR A 193 2.32 6.17 17.47
N GLY A 194 2.46 5.47 16.34
CA GLY A 194 3.27 4.24 16.24
C GLY A 194 4.75 4.46 16.56
N ILE A 195 5.36 5.53 16.06
CA ILE A 195 6.75 5.91 16.37
C ILE A 195 6.89 6.23 17.87
N LEU A 196 5.94 6.95 18.46
CA LEU A 196 5.95 7.22 19.91
C LEU A 196 5.92 5.93 20.72
N ILE A 197 5.08 4.96 20.36
CA ILE A 197 5.04 3.65 21.03
C ILE A 197 6.37 2.90 20.85
N TRP A 198 6.96 2.97 19.66
CA TRP A 198 8.23 2.29 19.36
C TRP A 198 9.39 2.79 20.25
N THR A 199 9.37 4.05 20.71
CA THR A 199 10.37 4.53 21.68
C THR A 199 10.32 3.79 23.03
N GLY A 200 9.17 3.24 23.41
CA GLY A 200 8.98 2.43 24.62
C GLY A 200 9.29 0.93 24.44
N ASP A 201 9.31 0.42 23.21
CA ASP A 201 9.68 -0.96 22.89
C ASP A 201 10.57 -1.03 21.63
N PRO A 202 11.85 -0.63 21.72
CA PRO A 202 12.73 -0.53 20.56
C PRO A 202 12.98 -1.86 19.85
N LEU A 203 12.86 -2.98 20.58
CA LEU A 203 13.14 -4.34 20.10
C LEU A 203 11.89 -5.08 19.61
N PHE A 204 10.71 -4.43 19.65
CA PHE A 204 9.41 -5.00 19.28
C PHE A 204 9.05 -6.26 20.08
N ILE A 205 9.47 -6.36 21.34
CA ILE A 205 9.20 -7.53 22.19
C ILE A 205 7.71 -7.62 22.50
N LEU A 206 7.11 -6.52 22.95
CA LEU A 206 5.69 -6.45 23.29
C LEU A 206 4.81 -6.65 22.05
N ALA A 207 5.25 -6.12 20.90
CA ALA A 207 4.54 -6.31 19.64
C ALA A 207 4.50 -7.78 19.21
N ARG A 208 5.60 -8.53 19.37
CA ARG A 208 5.63 -9.98 19.08
C ARG A 208 4.82 -10.79 20.09
N GLU A 209 4.91 -10.48 21.38
CA GLU A 209 4.12 -11.15 22.41
C GLU A 209 2.62 -11.05 22.15
N ARG A 210 2.12 -9.87 21.77
CA ARG A 210 0.70 -9.65 21.44
C ARG A 210 0.24 -10.38 20.19
N MET A 211 1.14 -10.70 19.26
CA MET A 211 0.83 -11.47 18.05
C MET A 211 0.74 -12.98 18.29
N ARG A 212 1.20 -13.48 19.44
CA ARG A 212 1.08 -14.89 19.82
C ARG A 212 -0.27 -15.24 20.46
N LEU A 213 -0.98 -14.23 21.00
CA LEU A 213 -2.29 -14.37 21.66
C LEU A 213 -3.43 -14.46 20.66
#